data_AF-A0A8J3FQW0-F1
#
_entry.id   AF-A0A8J3FQW0-F1
#
_cell.length_a   1.000
_cell.length_b   1.000
_cell.length_c   1.000
_cell.angle_alpha   90.00
_cell.angle_beta   90.00
_cell.angle_gamma   90.00
#
_symmetry.space_group_name_H-M   'P 1'
#
loop_
_entity.id
_entity.type
_entity.pdbx_description
1 polymer ?
#
loop_
_entity_poly.entity_id
_entity_poly.type
_entity_poly.pdbx_seq_one_letter_code
_entity_poly.pdbx_strand_id
1 'polypeptide(L)'
;MRWIRRAGTALAAAVMVVLVVAGPPVAALWWVRAHRWRLPSPAQVSAAVQQPPGAAAVAALISMAAIGVWLLLVAVVVLQARAAVRAAMRRLRAPALPSAAQVTAGSMAGVAALALPGVTVAPGEGIVLVPAAAGADLPGPHADAARAGIDLPGGGWVPYRTALAVSVLGAMIWLHRRQHYQPHHPRGGGPRDADLQPLPDTADALIAVAGPPAADHLPGALVPDLPGGLLVLHGPGAPGAARGLLVTALLGAALGRAAPAVTARPADLDVLLGPGGELPAGLPGLRPGAPAAGAGTPACCERPARHPTLVIHQPTGADTTVLLGHDGPHGRRWQVDTHGRVTSHHRDAPLRLCLLDAAAAADLLRLVEQHTTTTMPSRPAGQQRPAGRGQLQLLGGCRLQVDGVVVHPRRSAALQILAYLAVHPAGASTTDLIRAVWPGLDPNTITKRLHTTLSDLRRQLQPALSDPILRHDERYRLNRDQITTDLDHLRDVLAAAAGAVTSRHRRAAARTLTDAYPGELAAGFSWPWLPPPREALRRDVLDAFTGLAAAAPPDEALDHVRAALAADPHNQALHAHARDLLTALGDPHTANR
;
A
#
# COMPACT_ATOMS: atom_id res chain seq x y z
N MET A 1 -0.28 -27.00 30.19
CA MET A 1 -0.43 -26.24 31.46
C MET A 1 -0.84 -24.76 31.32
N ARG A 2 -0.48 -23.99 30.27
CA ARG A 2 -0.78 -22.54 30.20
C ARG A 2 -2.28 -22.16 30.17
N TRP A 3 -3.17 -23.07 29.76
CA TRP A 3 -4.63 -22.81 29.70
C TRP A 3 -5.29 -22.79 31.09
N ILE A 4 -4.85 -23.66 32.01
CA ILE A 4 -5.35 -23.75 33.39
C ILE A 4 -5.12 -22.44 34.16
N ARG A 5 -3.94 -21.81 34.01
CA ARG A 5 -3.65 -20.52 34.66
C ARG A 5 -4.50 -19.37 34.09
N ARG A 6 -4.79 -19.36 32.79
CA ARG A 6 -5.69 -18.37 32.16
C ARG A 6 -7.15 -18.56 32.59
N ALA A 7 -7.61 -19.80 32.72
CA ALA A 7 -8.92 -20.12 33.27
C ALA A 7 -9.05 -19.65 34.73
N GLY A 8 -8.03 -19.90 35.56
CA GLY A 8 -7.99 -19.44 36.95
C GLY A 8 -8.09 -17.92 37.09
N THR A 9 -7.36 -17.14 36.30
CA THR A 9 -7.44 -15.67 36.33
C THR A 9 -8.80 -15.14 35.85
N ALA A 10 -9.41 -15.77 34.84
CA ALA A 10 -10.74 -15.37 34.35
C ALA A 10 -11.85 -15.71 35.35
N LEU A 11 -11.77 -16.88 36.00
CA LEU A 11 -12.69 -17.31 37.05
C LEU A 11 -12.58 -16.38 38.28
N ALA A 12 -11.37 -16.05 38.73
CA ALA A 12 -11.15 -15.14 39.85
C ALA A 12 -11.73 -13.73 39.57
N ALA A 13 -11.54 -13.20 38.36
CA ALA A 13 -12.14 -11.93 37.97
C ALA A 13 -13.68 -11.98 37.93
N ALA A 14 -14.25 -13.05 37.38
CA ALA A 14 -15.71 -13.24 37.35
C ALA A 14 -16.31 -13.35 38.77
N VAL A 15 -15.68 -14.14 39.65
CA VAL A 15 -16.09 -14.28 41.06
C VAL A 15 -15.99 -12.94 41.81
N MET A 16 -14.93 -12.16 41.58
CA MET A 16 -14.77 -10.83 42.17
C MET A 16 -15.88 -9.86 41.73
N VAL A 17 -16.24 -9.85 40.45
CA VAL A 17 -17.36 -9.05 39.94
C VAL A 17 -18.69 -9.49 40.58
N VAL A 18 -18.95 -10.80 40.69
CA VAL A 18 -20.15 -11.32 41.37
C VAL A 18 -20.18 -10.91 42.84
N LEU A 19 -19.05 -10.97 43.56
CA LEU A 19 -18.95 -10.56 44.96
C LEU A 19 -19.24 -9.06 45.17
N VAL A 20 -18.70 -8.20 44.31
CA VAL A 20 -18.91 -6.74 44.36
C VAL A 20 -20.36 -6.36 44.03
N VAL A 21 -21.00 -7.08 43.10
CA VAL A 21 -22.38 -6.82 42.67
C VAL A 21 -23.42 -7.45 43.61
N ALA A 22 -23.18 -8.64 44.16
CA ALA A 22 -24.16 -9.35 44.99
C ALA A 22 -23.99 -9.14 46.50
N GLY A 23 -22.77 -8.82 46.98
CA GLY A 23 -22.49 -8.69 48.41
C GLY A 23 -23.33 -7.62 49.12
N PRO A 24 -23.32 -6.36 48.66
CA PRO A 24 -24.07 -5.28 49.33
C PRO A 24 -25.60 -5.46 49.39
N PRO A 25 -26.33 -5.89 48.34
CA PRO A 25 -27.77 -6.15 48.47
C PRO A 25 -28.08 -7.34 49.39
N VAL A 26 -27.23 -8.37 49.43
CA VAL A 26 -27.38 -9.48 50.40
C VAL A 26 -27.14 -8.99 51.84
N ALA A 27 -26.11 -8.17 52.07
CA ALA A 27 -25.85 -7.56 53.37
C ALA A 27 -26.99 -6.64 53.83
N ALA A 28 -27.56 -5.83 52.93
CA ALA A 28 -28.71 -4.98 53.21
C ALA A 28 -29.96 -5.81 53.55
N LEU A 29 -30.26 -6.86 52.77
CA LEU A 29 -31.39 -7.75 53.02
C LEU A 29 -31.24 -8.50 54.36
N TRP A 30 -30.02 -8.95 54.67
CA TRP A 30 -29.68 -9.59 55.93
C TRP A 30 -29.84 -8.61 57.12
N TRP A 31 -29.35 -7.38 56.98
CA TRP A 31 -29.47 -6.34 58.01
C TRP A 31 -30.94 -5.98 58.31
N VAL A 32 -31.75 -5.75 57.28
CA VAL A 32 -33.19 -5.48 57.40
C VAL A 32 -33.94 -6.65 58.06
N ARG A 33 -33.59 -7.90 57.69
CA ARG A 33 -34.18 -9.12 58.27
C ARG A 33 -33.77 -9.33 59.73
N ALA A 34 -32.52 -9.02 60.07
CA ALA A 34 -31.99 -9.10 61.44
C ALA A 34 -32.61 -8.05 62.36
N HIS A 35 -32.80 -6.81 61.87
CA HIS A 35 -33.31 -5.68 62.67
C HIS A 35 -34.84 -5.57 62.70
N ARG A 36 -35.57 -6.51 62.05
CA ARG A 36 -37.04 -6.60 62.02
C ARG A 36 -37.73 -5.25 61.81
N TRP A 37 -37.27 -4.48 60.83
CA TRP A 37 -37.72 -3.11 60.60
C TRP A 37 -39.23 -3.08 60.32
N ARG A 38 -40.03 -2.64 61.28
CA ARG A 38 -41.45 -2.36 61.08
C ARG A 38 -41.57 -1.00 60.40
N LEU A 39 -42.31 -0.94 59.30
CA LEU A 39 -42.65 0.31 58.62
C LEU A 39 -43.35 1.24 59.63
N PRO A 40 -42.85 2.48 59.83
CA PRO A 40 -43.45 3.41 60.78
C PRO A 40 -44.86 3.81 60.31
N SER A 41 -45.80 3.92 61.24
CA SER A 41 -47.16 4.36 60.90
C SER A 41 -47.18 5.84 60.52
N PRO A 42 -48.16 6.33 59.74
CA PRO A 42 -48.21 7.74 59.32
C PRO A 42 -48.14 8.72 60.49
N ALA A 43 -48.72 8.37 61.64
CA ALA A 43 -48.66 9.18 62.87
C ALA A 43 -47.26 9.26 63.50
N GLN A 44 -46.44 8.20 63.35
CA GLN A 44 -45.05 8.19 63.85
C GLN A 44 -44.13 9.07 63.01
N VAL A 45 -44.39 9.17 61.70
CA VAL A 45 -43.63 10.05 60.79
C VAL A 45 -43.86 11.52 61.17
N SER A 46 -45.09 11.91 61.49
CA SER A 46 -45.43 13.27 61.95
C SER A 46 -44.71 13.65 63.25
N ALA A 47 -44.60 12.72 64.21
CA ALA A 47 -43.94 12.96 65.50
C ALA A 47 -42.42 13.08 65.37
N ALA A 48 -41.80 12.33 64.44
CA ALA A 48 -40.35 12.34 64.21
C ALA A 48 -39.81 13.67 63.66
N VAL A 49 -40.67 14.52 63.07
CA VAL A 49 -40.28 15.85 62.55
C VAL A 49 -40.09 16.89 63.67
N GLN A 50 -40.60 16.64 64.88
CA GLN A 50 -40.54 17.59 66.00
C GLN A 50 -39.48 17.26 67.07
N GLN A 51 -38.72 16.17 66.92
CA GLN A 51 -37.66 15.78 67.86
C GLN A 51 -36.27 15.87 67.22
N PRO A 52 -35.22 16.21 67.99
CA PRO A 52 -33.84 16.14 67.48
C PRO A 52 -33.51 14.69 67.05
N PRO A 53 -32.73 14.50 65.98
CA PRO A 53 -32.60 13.20 65.34
C PRO A 53 -31.90 12.18 66.25
N GLY A 54 -32.69 11.25 66.79
CA GLY A 54 -32.17 10.10 67.53
C GLY A 54 -31.31 9.20 66.65
N ALA A 55 -30.48 8.35 67.28
CA ALA A 55 -29.48 7.52 66.59
C ALA A 55 -30.03 6.68 65.41
N ALA A 56 -31.29 6.27 65.46
CA ALA A 56 -31.98 5.55 64.37
C ALA A 56 -32.11 6.38 63.07
N ALA A 57 -32.33 7.70 63.16
CA ALA A 57 -32.43 8.58 62.00
C ALA A 57 -31.06 8.77 61.33
N VAL A 58 -30.00 8.90 62.13
CA VAL A 58 -28.61 8.96 61.65
C VAL A 58 -28.22 7.65 60.95
N ALA A 59 -28.55 6.50 61.54
CA ALA A 59 -28.33 5.20 60.92
C ALA A 59 -29.05 5.06 59.57
N ALA A 60 -30.32 5.48 59.46
CA ALA A 60 -31.07 5.46 58.21
C ALA A 60 -30.43 6.35 57.11
N LEU A 61 -29.94 7.55 57.49
CA LEU A 61 -29.25 8.46 56.57
C LEU A 61 -27.95 7.86 56.03
N ILE A 62 -27.15 7.23 56.91
CA ILE A 62 -25.91 6.52 56.54
C ILE A 62 -26.22 5.35 55.59
N SER A 63 -27.26 4.56 55.86
CA SER A 63 -27.69 3.47 54.97
C SER A 63 -28.13 3.98 53.59
N MET A 64 -28.88 5.08 53.51
CA MET A 64 -29.22 5.70 52.22
C MET A 64 -27.98 6.18 51.45
N ALA A 65 -27.03 6.83 52.12
CA ALA A 65 -25.79 7.28 51.50
C ALA A 65 -24.95 6.09 50.98
N ALA A 66 -24.84 5.01 51.76
CA ALA A 66 -24.14 3.79 51.35
C ALA A 66 -24.78 3.12 50.13
N ILE A 67 -26.12 3.07 50.07
CA ILE A 67 -26.86 2.56 48.90
C ILE A 67 -26.62 3.46 47.67
N GLY A 68 -26.60 4.78 47.84
CA GLY A 68 -26.31 5.73 46.76
C GLY A 68 -24.91 5.57 46.17
N VAL A 69 -23.88 5.45 47.03
CA VAL A 69 -22.50 5.19 46.60
C VAL A 69 -22.36 3.84 45.91
N TRP A 70 -23.07 2.81 46.40
CA TRP A 70 -23.09 1.49 45.76
C TRP A 70 -23.73 1.52 44.36
N LEU A 71 -24.88 2.19 44.20
CA LEU A 71 -25.53 2.36 42.90
C LEU A 71 -24.63 3.11 41.89
N LEU A 72 -23.88 4.11 42.36
CA LEU A 72 -22.89 4.82 41.54
C LEU A 72 -21.77 3.87 41.05
N LEU A 73 -21.22 3.06 41.96
CA LEU A 73 -20.21 2.04 41.63
C LEU A 73 -20.72 1.03 40.60
N VAL A 74 -21.94 0.51 40.79
CA VAL A 74 -22.59 -0.40 39.84
C VAL A 74 -22.77 0.28 38.47
N ALA A 75 -23.21 1.55 38.44
CA ALA A 75 -23.34 2.30 37.19
C ALA A 75 -22.01 2.46 36.45
N VAL A 76 -20.91 2.78 37.16
CA VAL A 76 -19.56 2.89 36.58
C VAL A 76 -19.09 1.54 36.02
N VAL A 77 -19.26 0.44 36.77
CA VAL A 77 -18.91 -0.92 36.31
C VAL A 77 -19.73 -1.31 35.07
N VAL A 78 -21.04 -1.03 35.05
CA VAL A 78 -21.89 -1.29 33.89
C VAL A 78 -21.48 -0.46 32.67
N LEU A 79 -21.09 0.81 32.86
CA LEU A 79 -20.61 1.67 31.76
C LEU A 79 -19.28 1.17 31.18
N GLN A 80 -18.31 0.81 32.02
CA GLN A 80 -17.04 0.23 31.58
C GLN A 80 -17.23 -1.15 30.92
N ALA A 81 -18.05 -2.03 31.51
CA ALA A 81 -18.42 -3.31 30.90
C ALA A 81 -19.08 -3.11 29.53
N ARG A 82 -19.98 -2.12 29.38
CA ARG A 82 -20.57 -1.78 28.06
C ARG A 82 -19.56 -1.22 27.08
N ALA A 83 -18.46 -0.60 27.51
CA ALA A 83 -17.36 -0.18 26.63
C ALA A 83 -16.51 -1.38 26.18
N ALA A 84 -16.08 -2.23 27.13
CA ALA A 84 -15.32 -3.45 26.87
C ALA A 84 -16.11 -4.45 26.01
N VAL A 85 -17.40 -4.66 26.28
CA VAL A 85 -18.29 -5.51 25.48
C VAL A 85 -18.58 -4.89 24.11
N ARG A 86 -18.61 -3.55 23.96
CA ARG A 86 -18.66 -2.94 22.62
C ARG A 86 -17.36 -3.18 21.84
N ALA A 87 -16.20 -3.12 22.48
CA ALA A 87 -14.92 -3.45 21.84
C ALA A 87 -14.81 -4.94 21.48
N ALA A 88 -15.26 -5.84 22.37
CA ALA A 88 -15.31 -7.28 22.12
C ALA A 88 -16.34 -7.64 21.04
N MET A 89 -17.54 -7.04 21.05
CA MET A 89 -18.53 -7.22 19.99
C MET A 89 -18.05 -6.65 18.65
N ARG A 90 -17.20 -5.62 18.60
CA ARG A 90 -16.53 -5.22 17.34
C ARG A 90 -15.55 -6.28 16.85
N ARG A 91 -14.85 -6.98 17.75
CA ARG A 91 -13.95 -8.11 17.40
C ARG A 91 -14.68 -9.42 17.08
N LEU A 92 -15.94 -9.58 17.51
CA LEU A 92 -16.78 -10.76 17.23
C LEU A 92 -17.75 -10.54 16.06
N ARG A 93 -18.13 -9.28 15.78
CA ARG A 93 -18.85 -8.86 14.56
C ARG A 93 -17.90 -8.50 13.41
N ALA A 94 -16.60 -8.46 13.68
CA ALA A 94 -15.64 -8.95 12.71
C ALA A 94 -15.72 -10.48 12.78
N PRO A 95 -16.45 -11.17 11.87
CA PRO A 95 -16.13 -12.56 11.60
C PRO A 95 -14.62 -12.66 11.33
N ALA A 96 -14.01 -13.80 11.66
CA ALA A 96 -12.68 -14.16 11.17
C ALA A 96 -12.77 -14.50 9.66
N LEU A 97 -13.18 -13.50 8.88
CA LEU A 97 -13.03 -13.51 7.44
C LEU A 97 -11.53 -13.44 7.13
N PRO A 98 -11.11 -14.06 6.01
CA PRO A 98 -9.86 -13.70 5.38
C PRO A 98 -9.78 -12.17 5.28
N SER A 99 -8.66 -11.57 5.66
CA SER A 99 -8.45 -10.13 5.41
C SER A 99 -8.65 -9.85 3.92
N ALA A 100 -9.03 -8.62 3.54
CA ALA A 100 -9.30 -8.32 2.13
C ALA A 100 -8.13 -8.74 1.19
N ALA A 101 -6.88 -8.76 1.67
CA ALA A 101 -5.73 -9.29 0.95
C ALA A 101 -5.86 -10.76 0.48
N GLN A 102 -6.58 -11.62 1.20
CA GLN A 102 -6.84 -13.01 0.81
C GLN A 102 -8.06 -13.15 -0.13
N VAL A 103 -9.00 -12.19 -0.13
CA VAL A 103 -10.14 -12.19 -1.06
C VAL A 103 -9.80 -11.49 -2.37
N THR A 104 -8.90 -10.49 -2.38
CA THR A 104 -8.41 -9.86 -3.63
C THR A 104 -7.63 -10.84 -4.52
N ALA A 105 -7.09 -11.93 -3.96
CA ALA A 105 -6.54 -13.05 -4.74
C ALA A 105 -7.62 -13.89 -5.46
N GLY A 106 -8.88 -13.89 -5.00
CA GLY A 106 -9.99 -14.65 -5.59
C GLY A 106 -11.02 -13.80 -6.37
N SER A 107 -11.17 -12.52 -6.05
CA SER A 107 -12.27 -11.69 -6.59
C SER A 107 -11.93 -10.86 -7.83
N MET A 108 -10.70 -10.90 -8.34
CA MET A 108 -10.39 -10.34 -9.67
C MET A 108 -10.89 -11.21 -10.84
N ALA A 109 -11.47 -12.39 -10.55
CA ALA A 109 -12.12 -13.25 -11.54
C ALA A 109 -13.53 -12.78 -11.99
N GLY A 110 -14.07 -11.69 -11.44
CA GLY A 110 -15.48 -11.30 -11.61
C GLY A 110 -15.79 -10.14 -12.58
N VAL A 111 -14.80 -9.36 -13.04
CA VAL A 111 -15.05 -8.06 -13.71
C VAL A 111 -14.31 -7.92 -15.06
N ALA A 112 -13.89 -9.03 -15.67
CA ALA A 112 -13.29 -9.06 -17.01
C ALA A 112 -14.29 -9.42 -18.14
N ALA A 113 -15.60 -9.51 -17.84
CA ALA A 113 -16.63 -9.95 -18.78
C ALA A 113 -17.42 -8.82 -19.48
N LEU A 114 -17.07 -7.54 -19.26
CA LEU A 114 -17.93 -6.40 -19.62
C LEU A 114 -17.25 -5.22 -20.34
N ALA A 115 -16.07 -5.42 -20.94
CA ALA A 115 -15.39 -4.38 -21.73
C ALA A 115 -14.57 -4.95 -22.91
N LEU A 116 -15.26 -5.49 -23.93
CA LEU A 116 -14.70 -5.67 -25.28
C LEU A 116 -15.27 -4.59 -26.20
N PRO A 117 -14.45 -3.79 -26.89
CA PRO A 117 -14.90 -3.00 -28.04
C PRO A 117 -14.72 -3.79 -29.35
N GLY A 118 -15.74 -3.78 -30.21
CA GLY A 118 -15.55 -4.01 -31.65
C GLY A 118 -15.97 -5.37 -32.23
N VAL A 119 -17.27 -5.68 -32.22
CA VAL A 119 -17.87 -6.43 -33.34
C VAL A 119 -18.82 -5.49 -34.07
N THR A 120 -18.46 -5.09 -35.28
CA THR A 120 -19.34 -4.34 -36.19
C THR A 120 -20.32 -5.30 -36.84
N VAL A 121 -21.60 -5.22 -36.47
CA VAL A 121 -22.69 -5.93 -37.15
C VAL A 121 -23.48 -4.94 -37.99
N ALA A 122 -23.62 -5.22 -39.29
CA ALA A 122 -24.43 -4.44 -40.22
C ALA A 122 -25.94 -4.66 -39.94
N PRO A 123 -26.82 -3.70 -40.27
CA PRO A 123 -28.25 -3.81 -39.97
C PRO A 123 -28.98 -4.72 -40.98
N GLY A 124 -29.51 -5.85 -40.51
CA GLY A 124 -30.38 -6.71 -41.31
C GLY A 124 -30.71 -8.06 -40.65
N GLU A 125 -32.00 -8.30 -40.45
CA GLU A 125 -32.66 -9.60 -40.23
C GLU A 125 -32.36 -10.43 -38.96
N GLY A 126 -33.42 -10.63 -38.15
CA GLY A 126 -33.78 -11.93 -37.54
C GLY A 126 -32.83 -12.60 -36.54
N ILE A 127 -32.98 -12.31 -35.24
CA ILE A 127 -32.42 -13.17 -34.19
C ILE A 127 -33.23 -14.48 -34.12
N VAL A 128 -32.63 -15.58 -34.58
CA VAL A 128 -33.11 -16.95 -34.30
C VAL A 128 -32.24 -17.57 -33.21
N LEU A 129 -32.86 -17.91 -32.08
CA LEU A 129 -32.21 -18.64 -30.98
C LEU A 129 -32.18 -20.14 -31.30
N VAL A 130 -30.98 -20.72 -31.39
CA VAL A 130 -30.74 -22.17 -31.42
C VAL A 130 -30.13 -22.59 -30.07
N PRO A 131 -30.65 -23.61 -29.38
CA PRO A 131 -30.14 -24.03 -28.08
C PRO A 131 -28.79 -24.76 -28.20
N ALA A 132 -27.94 -24.61 -27.18
CA ALA A 132 -26.61 -25.20 -27.15
C ALA A 132 -26.66 -26.74 -27.07
N ALA A 133 -26.00 -27.42 -28.01
CA ALA A 133 -25.67 -28.84 -27.90
C ALA A 133 -24.37 -29.01 -27.11
N ALA A 134 -24.33 -30.01 -26.22
CA ALA A 134 -23.20 -30.27 -25.35
C ALA A 134 -22.11 -31.14 -26.04
N GLY A 135 -20.85 -30.93 -25.69
CA GLY A 135 -19.77 -31.90 -25.85
C GLY A 135 -18.70 -31.59 -26.91
N ALA A 136 -17.67 -30.84 -26.51
CA ALA A 136 -16.32 -30.93 -27.08
C ALA A 136 -15.31 -30.28 -26.11
N ASP A 137 -14.20 -30.96 -25.81
CA ASP A 137 -13.10 -30.38 -25.01
C ASP A 137 -12.42 -29.23 -25.77
N LEU A 138 -12.32 -28.06 -25.14
CA LEU A 138 -11.59 -26.90 -25.64
C LEU A 138 -10.32 -26.68 -24.81
N PRO A 139 -9.14 -26.42 -25.44
CA PRO A 139 -7.93 -26.03 -24.72
C PRO A 139 -8.14 -24.72 -23.94
N GLY A 140 -7.59 -24.64 -22.72
CA GLY A 140 -7.80 -23.49 -21.84
C GLY A 140 -7.15 -22.18 -22.34
N PRO A 141 -7.78 -21.00 -22.10
CA PRO A 141 -7.39 -19.72 -22.70
C PRO A 141 -6.00 -19.19 -22.28
N HIS A 142 -5.37 -19.79 -21.28
CA HIS A 142 -4.06 -19.36 -20.78
C HIS A 142 -2.88 -19.85 -21.64
N ALA A 143 -3.06 -20.90 -22.46
CA ALA A 143 -2.01 -21.40 -23.34
C ALA A 143 -1.69 -20.43 -24.49
N ASP A 144 -2.72 -19.76 -25.03
CA ASP A 144 -2.55 -18.76 -26.08
C ASP A 144 -2.11 -17.39 -25.52
N ALA A 145 -2.49 -17.05 -24.29
CA ALA A 145 -1.95 -15.88 -23.59
C ALA A 145 -0.42 -15.96 -23.41
N ALA A 146 0.16 -17.16 -23.26
CA ALA A 146 1.61 -17.33 -23.22
C ALA A 146 2.31 -17.07 -24.59
N ARG A 147 1.56 -17.05 -25.69
CA ARG A 147 2.02 -16.65 -27.04
C ARG A 147 1.72 -15.18 -27.35
N ALA A 148 0.71 -14.58 -26.69
CA ALA A 148 0.36 -13.18 -26.81
C ALA A 148 1.23 -12.30 -25.89
N GLY A 149 2.27 -11.67 -26.45
CA GLY A 149 2.98 -10.59 -25.77
C GLY A 149 2.29 -9.23 -25.94
N ILE A 150 2.83 -8.21 -25.28
CA ILE A 150 2.25 -6.88 -25.12
C ILE A 150 2.94 -5.91 -26.08
N ASP A 151 2.17 -5.18 -26.90
CA ASP A 151 2.70 -4.09 -27.73
C ASP A 151 2.88 -2.80 -26.90
N LEU A 152 3.97 -2.06 -27.13
CA LEU A 152 4.34 -0.85 -26.38
C LEU A 152 3.82 0.44 -27.06
N PRO A 153 3.41 1.47 -26.29
CA PRO A 153 2.87 2.71 -26.83
C PRO A 153 3.87 3.55 -27.64
N GLY A 154 5.17 3.40 -27.42
CA GLY A 154 6.24 4.02 -28.21
C GLY A 154 6.60 3.28 -29.50
N GLY A 155 6.04 2.09 -29.72
CA GLY A 155 6.43 1.16 -30.77
C GLY A 155 7.40 0.09 -30.27
N GLY A 156 6.93 -1.16 -30.24
CA GLY A 156 7.70 -2.30 -29.73
C GLY A 156 6.79 -3.42 -29.27
N TRP A 157 7.37 -4.56 -28.92
CA TRP A 157 6.64 -5.72 -28.42
C TRP A 157 7.45 -6.50 -27.39
N VAL A 158 6.81 -6.82 -26.26
CA VAL A 158 7.43 -7.47 -25.11
C VAL A 158 6.73 -8.82 -24.86
N PRO A 159 7.46 -9.95 -24.79
CA PRO A 159 6.86 -11.23 -24.42
C PRO A 159 6.16 -11.15 -23.05
N TYR A 160 5.01 -11.81 -22.89
CA TYR A 160 4.26 -11.77 -21.62
C TYR A 160 5.12 -12.19 -20.40
N ARG A 161 6.03 -13.15 -20.57
CA ARG A 161 7.00 -13.56 -19.54
C ARG A 161 7.96 -12.44 -19.12
N THR A 162 8.38 -11.60 -20.07
CA THR A 162 9.24 -10.43 -19.81
C THR A 162 8.45 -9.34 -19.10
N ALA A 163 7.21 -9.08 -19.51
CA ALA A 163 6.33 -8.13 -18.84
C ALA A 163 6.03 -8.56 -17.39
N LEU A 164 5.76 -9.84 -17.17
CA LEU A 164 5.57 -10.40 -15.83
C LEU A 164 6.86 -10.36 -14.98
N ALA A 165 8.04 -10.52 -15.59
CA ALA A 165 9.32 -10.30 -14.90
C ALA A 165 9.50 -8.82 -14.49
N VAL A 166 9.07 -7.86 -15.32
CA VAL A 166 9.00 -6.44 -14.96
C VAL A 166 8.03 -6.21 -13.81
N SER A 167 6.85 -6.84 -13.80
CA SER A 167 5.91 -6.79 -12.67
C SER A 167 6.48 -7.38 -11.37
N VAL A 168 7.20 -8.50 -11.45
CA VAL A 168 7.88 -9.09 -10.29
C VAL A 168 8.99 -8.17 -9.78
N LEU A 169 9.80 -7.57 -10.67
CA LEU A 169 10.87 -6.66 -10.26
C LEU A 169 10.31 -5.36 -9.65
N GLY A 170 9.26 -4.77 -10.25
CA GLY A 170 8.54 -3.63 -9.67
C GLY A 170 7.94 -3.94 -8.29
N ALA A 171 7.30 -5.11 -8.15
CA ALA A 171 6.80 -5.59 -6.85
C ALA A 171 7.94 -5.84 -5.84
N MET A 172 9.10 -6.34 -6.28
CA MET A 172 10.29 -6.51 -5.43
C MET A 172 10.90 -5.17 -5.02
N ILE A 173 10.94 -4.16 -5.89
CA ILE A 173 11.38 -2.81 -5.55
C ILE A 173 10.44 -2.22 -4.49
N TRP A 174 9.13 -2.29 -4.67
CA TRP A 174 8.16 -1.83 -3.67
C TRP A 174 8.22 -2.63 -2.36
N LEU A 175 8.45 -3.94 -2.42
CA LEU A 175 8.62 -4.79 -1.23
C LEU A 175 9.94 -4.48 -0.50
N HIS A 176 11.03 -4.26 -1.25
CA HIS A 176 12.34 -3.90 -0.70
C HIS A 176 12.30 -2.52 -0.05
N ARG A 177 11.75 -1.51 -0.75
CA ARG A 177 11.43 -0.17 -0.22
C ARG A 177 10.50 -0.18 1.00
N ARG A 178 9.78 -1.28 1.25
CA ARG A 178 8.92 -1.49 2.43
C ARG A 178 9.62 -2.27 3.56
N GLN A 179 10.50 -3.20 3.23
CA GLN A 179 11.25 -4.02 4.18
C GLN A 179 12.50 -3.31 4.74
N HIS A 180 13.19 -2.55 3.89
CA HIS A 180 14.42 -1.82 4.24
C HIS A 180 14.15 -0.37 4.66
N TYR A 181 12.87 0.01 4.76
CA TYR A 181 12.47 1.27 5.35
C TYR A 181 12.88 1.30 6.83
N GLN A 182 13.96 2.03 7.12
CA GLN A 182 14.36 2.34 8.47
C GLN A 182 13.70 3.65 8.90
N PRO A 183 12.88 3.67 9.97
CA PRO A 183 12.32 4.90 10.51
C PRO A 183 13.43 5.86 10.94
N HIS A 184 13.47 7.06 10.37
CA HIS A 184 14.51 8.06 10.65
C HIS A 184 13.95 9.30 11.33
N HIS A 185 14.80 10.07 12.03
CA HIS A 185 14.33 11.22 12.81
C HIS A 185 13.58 12.26 11.96
N PRO A 186 12.48 12.86 12.45
CA PRO A 186 11.55 13.53 11.56
C PRO A 186 12.01 14.95 11.23
N ARG A 187 12.71 15.13 10.11
CA ARG A 187 12.90 16.46 9.49
C ARG A 187 12.57 16.53 8.00
N GLY A 188 11.69 15.63 7.53
CA GLY A 188 10.79 15.77 6.37
C GLY A 188 11.40 15.70 4.97
N GLY A 189 10.56 15.31 4.01
CA GLY A 189 10.93 15.16 2.59
C GLY A 189 10.54 16.35 1.71
N GLY A 190 11.39 16.64 0.72
CA GLY A 190 11.06 17.44 -0.47
C GLY A 190 10.67 16.55 -1.67
N PRO A 191 10.45 17.12 -2.87
CA PRO A 191 9.87 16.40 -4.04
C PRO A 191 10.75 15.34 -4.73
N ARG A 192 11.80 14.83 -4.07
CA ARG A 192 12.78 13.88 -4.63
C ARG A 192 13.14 12.79 -3.63
N ASP A 193 12.12 12.19 -3.01
CA ASP A 193 12.32 10.93 -2.30
C ASP A 193 12.53 9.82 -3.35
N ALA A 194 13.72 9.22 -3.37
CA ALA A 194 14.09 8.16 -4.30
C ALA A 194 13.20 6.92 -4.15
N ASP A 195 12.70 6.64 -2.95
CA ASP A 195 11.81 5.51 -2.67
C ASP A 195 10.35 5.81 -3.04
N LEU A 196 10.00 7.07 -3.32
CA LEU A 196 8.69 7.48 -3.84
C LEU A 196 8.73 7.89 -5.32
N GLN A 197 9.88 7.77 -5.99
CA GLN A 197 9.93 7.87 -7.44
C GLN A 197 8.97 6.83 -8.04
N PRO A 198 8.10 7.22 -8.99
CA PRO A 198 7.32 6.26 -9.77
C PRO A 198 8.28 5.31 -10.50
N LEU A 199 7.78 4.13 -10.86
CA LEU A 199 8.54 3.27 -11.76
C LEU A 199 8.62 3.98 -13.14
N PRO A 200 9.66 3.71 -13.95
CA PRO A 200 9.76 4.28 -15.29
C PRO A 200 8.49 4.03 -16.11
N ASP A 201 8.06 4.98 -16.95
CA ASP A 201 6.74 4.97 -17.59
C ASP A 201 6.47 3.67 -18.38
N THR A 202 7.50 3.12 -19.03
CA THR A 202 7.43 1.82 -19.73
C THR A 202 7.15 0.64 -18.78
N ALA A 203 7.69 0.67 -17.56
CA ALA A 203 7.46 -0.36 -16.55
C ALA A 203 6.04 -0.29 -15.98
N ASP A 204 5.55 0.91 -15.64
CA ASP A 204 4.17 1.10 -15.17
C ASP A 204 3.15 0.70 -16.24
N ALA A 205 3.41 1.00 -17.52
CA ALA A 205 2.57 0.55 -18.64
C ALA A 205 2.54 -0.98 -18.78
N LEU A 206 3.69 -1.66 -18.68
CA LEU A 206 3.76 -3.12 -18.73
C LEU A 206 3.07 -3.78 -17.53
N ILE A 207 3.21 -3.21 -16.32
CA ILE A 207 2.56 -3.69 -15.10
C ILE A 207 1.03 -3.60 -15.20
N ALA A 208 0.52 -2.48 -15.72
CA ALA A 208 -0.91 -2.25 -15.91
C ALA A 208 -1.56 -3.26 -16.86
N VAL A 209 -0.83 -3.74 -17.87
CA VAL A 209 -1.34 -4.72 -18.86
C VAL A 209 -1.06 -6.17 -18.44
N ALA A 210 0.09 -6.47 -17.84
CA ALA A 210 0.45 -7.84 -17.44
C ALA A 210 -0.34 -8.34 -16.22
N GLY A 211 -0.77 -7.43 -15.34
CA GLY A 211 -1.45 -7.73 -14.08
C GLY A 211 -0.49 -8.17 -12.96
N PRO A 212 -1.03 -8.45 -11.75
CA PRO A 212 -0.23 -8.94 -10.64
C PRO A 212 0.24 -10.39 -10.91
N PRO A 213 1.49 -10.75 -10.57
CA PRO A 213 1.96 -12.12 -10.74
C PRO A 213 1.19 -13.07 -9.82
N ALA A 214 0.57 -14.11 -10.40
CA ALA A 214 0.00 -15.21 -9.65
C ALA A 214 1.14 -15.99 -8.94
N ALA A 215 0.88 -16.45 -7.70
CA ALA A 215 1.91 -17.04 -6.84
C ALA A 215 2.64 -18.25 -7.47
N ASP A 216 1.97 -19.00 -8.33
CA ASP A 216 2.48 -20.21 -8.98
C ASP A 216 3.07 -19.97 -10.38
N HIS A 217 3.21 -18.71 -10.83
CA HIS A 217 3.56 -18.37 -12.23
C HIS A 217 4.81 -17.49 -12.35
N LEU A 218 5.87 -17.86 -11.63
CA LEU A 218 7.20 -17.33 -11.92
C LEU A 218 7.73 -17.90 -13.25
N PRO A 219 8.16 -17.06 -14.21
CA PRO A 219 8.52 -17.51 -15.55
C PRO A 219 9.87 -18.24 -15.54
N GLY A 220 10.04 -19.15 -16.51
CA GLY A 220 11.33 -19.75 -16.85
C GLY A 220 12.28 -18.74 -17.53
N ALA A 221 13.20 -19.24 -18.37
CA ALA A 221 14.15 -18.38 -19.08
C ALA A 221 13.44 -17.22 -19.83
N LEU A 222 13.95 -16.00 -19.63
CA LEU A 222 13.44 -14.76 -20.25
C LEU A 222 14.08 -14.48 -21.62
N VAL A 223 15.35 -14.88 -21.78
CA VAL A 223 16.04 -14.92 -23.06
C VAL A 223 15.60 -16.22 -23.77
N PRO A 224 15.18 -16.18 -25.05
CA PRO A 224 14.82 -17.38 -25.80
C PRO A 224 16.06 -18.26 -26.06
N ASP A 225 15.86 -19.53 -26.40
CA ASP A 225 16.97 -20.41 -26.76
C ASP A 225 17.74 -19.86 -27.97
N LEU A 226 18.96 -19.41 -27.70
CA LEU A 226 19.87 -18.82 -28.67
C LEU A 226 20.83 -19.87 -29.21
N PRO A 227 21.19 -19.79 -30.50
CA PRO A 227 22.19 -20.65 -31.09
C PRO A 227 23.59 -20.28 -30.59
N GLY A 228 24.23 -21.20 -29.87
CA GLY A 228 25.65 -21.05 -29.52
C GLY A 228 26.54 -20.77 -30.73
N GLY A 229 27.58 -19.96 -30.52
CA GLY A 229 28.46 -19.40 -31.55
C GLY A 229 28.02 -18.02 -32.04
N LEU A 230 28.34 -17.69 -33.29
CA LEU A 230 28.01 -16.39 -33.90
C LEU A 230 26.57 -16.36 -34.46
N LEU A 231 25.78 -15.42 -33.95
CA LEU A 231 24.44 -15.06 -34.40
C LEU A 231 24.48 -13.64 -35.01
N VAL A 232 24.12 -13.50 -36.28
CA VAL A 232 24.02 -12.20 -36.96
C VAL A 232 22.56 -11.79 -37.07
N LEU A 233 22.19 -10.68 -36.43
CA LEU A 233 20.88 -10.05 -36.53
C LEU A 233 20.93 -8.94 -37.58
N HIS A 234 20.00 -9.00 -38.55
CA HIS A 234 19.89 -8.03 -39.63
C HIS A 234 18.41 -7.74 -39.98
N GLY A 235 18.17 -6.68 -40.74
CA GLY A 235 16.80 -6.19 -41.02
C GLY A 235 16.32 -5.10 -40.07
N PRO A 236 15.15 -4.49 -40.34
CA PRO A 236 14.70 -3.26 -39.69
C PRO A 236 14.42 -3.41 -38.19
N GLY A 237 14.03 -4.61 -37.71
CA GLY A 237 13.81 -4.85 -36.29
C GLY A 237 15.05 -5.22 -35.49
N ALA A 238 16.20 -5.43 -36.14
CA ALA A 238 17.39 -5.99 -35.50
C ALA A 238 17.93 -5.14 -34.32
N PRO A 239 18.03 -3.80 -34.40
CA PRO A 239 18.46 -2.97 -33.27
C PRO A 239 17.51 -3.06 -32.06
N GLY A 240 16.20 -3.07 -32.32
CA GLY A 240 15.20 -3.20 -31.27
C GLY A 240 15.19 -4.59 -30.62
N ALA A 241 15.48 -5.64 -31.40
CA ALA A 241 15.66 -7.00 -30.88
C ALA A 241 16.92 -7.15 -30.03
N ALA A 242 18.02 -6.50 -30.38
CA ALA A 242 19.24 -6.50 -29.57
C ALA A 242 19.04 -5.76 -28.23
N ARG A 243 18.33 -4.62 -28.22
CA ARG A 243 17.90 -3.97 -26.96
C ARG A 243 17.02 -4.88 -26.11
N GLY A 244 16.07 -5.61 -26.73
CA GLY A 244 15.24 -6.59 -26.05
C GLY A 244 16.05 -7.74 -25.43
N LEU A 245 17.07 -8.25 -26.12
CA LEU A 245 17.97 -9.29 -25.59
C LEU A 245 18.82 -8.77 -24.41
N LEU A 246 19.36 -7.56 -24.50
CA LEU A 246 20.10 -6.92 -23.40
C LEU A 246 19.21 -6.76 -22.14
N VAL A 247 18.03 -6.17 -22.29
CA VAL A 247 17.10 -5.92 -21.18
C VAL A 247 16.59 -7.24 -20.58
N THR A 248 16.23 -8.24 -21.39
CA THR A 248 15.74 -9.54 -20.88
C THR A 248 16.82 -10.32 -20.12
N ALA A 249 18.08 -10.25 -20.54
CA ALA A 249 19.19 -10.86 -19.80
C ALA A 249 19.41 -10.18 -18.44
N LEU A 250 19.46 -8.84 -18.41
CA LEU A 250 19.70 -8.07 -17.19
C LEU A 250 18.52 -8.13 -16.20
N LEU A 251 17.27 -8.13 -16.68
CA LEU A 251 16.10 -8.43 -15.85
C LEU A 251 16.18 -9.83 -15.23
N GLY A 252 16.67 -10.82 -15.97
CA GLY A 252 16.89 -12.18 -15.47
C GLY A 252 17.95 -12.22 -14.35
N ALA A 253 19.05 -11.48 -14.53
CA ALA A 253 20.13 -11.39 -13.56
C ALA A 253 19.71 -10.65 -12.27
N ALA A 254 18.96 -9.55 -12.41
CA ALA A 254 18.39 -8.79 -11.28
C ALA A 254 17.45 -9.64 -10.42
N LEU A 255 16.69 -10.56 -11.04
CA LEU A 255 15.79 -11.49 -10.33
C LEU A 255 16.51 -12.71 -9.71
N GLY A 256 17.85 -12.72 -9.65
CA GLY A 256 18.63 -13.75 -8.97
C GLY A 256 18.51 -15.16 -9.57
N ARG A 257 18.09 -15.26 -10.83
CA ARG A 257 17.98 -16.56 -11.53
C ARG A 257 19.30 -16.95 -12.18
N ALA A 258 19.42 -18.20 -12.60
CA ALA A 258 20.44 -18.66 -13.54
C ALA A 258 20.19 -18.00 -14.90
N ALA A 259 20.58 -16.73 -15.00
CA ALA A 259 20.36 -15.85 -16.13
C ALA A 259 21.68 -15.60 -16.85
N PRO A 260 21.65 -15.38 -18.18
CA PRO A 260 22.87 -15.17 -18.92
C PRO A 260 23.52 -13.84 -18.57
N ALA A 261 24.83 -13.86 -18.30
CA ALA A 261 25.61 -12.63 -18.18
C ALA A 261 25.81 -12.02 -19.58
N VAL A 262 25.86 -10.69 -19.68
CA VAL A 262 26.11 -9.99 -20.94
C VAL A 262 27.49 -9.33 -20.89
N THR A 263 28.35 -9.62 -21.87
CA THR A 263 29.55 -8.81 -22.14
C THR A 263 29.33 -7.91 -23.35
N ALA A 264 29.67 -6.63 -23.19
CA ALA A 264 29.53 -5.61 -24.23
C ALA A 264 30.51 -4.45 -23.99
N ARG A 265 30.90 -3.77 -25.06
CA ARG A 265 31.74 -2.57 -24.98
C ARG A 265 30.85 -1.33 -24.74
N PRO A 266 31.29 -0.33 -23.96
CA PRO A 266 30.53 0.92 -23.77
C PRO A 266 30.10 1.56 -25.10
N ALA A 267 31.01 1.70 -26.06
CA ALA A 267 30.71 2.26 -27.38
C ALA A 267 29.68 1.46 -28.20
N ASP A 268 29.59 0.13 -28.03
CA ASP A 268 28.56 -0.68 -28.69
C ASP A 268 27.18 -0.46 -28.03
N LEU A 269 27.16 -0.21 -26.72
CA LEU A 269 25.96 0.11 -25.94
C LEU A 269 25.44 1.52 -26.25
N ASP A 270 26.32 2.51 -26.40
CA ASP A 270 25.98 3.88 -26.82
C ASP A 270 25.27 3.89 -28.19
N VAL A 271 25.75 3.06 -29.13
CA VAL A 271 25.12 2.90 -30.46
C VAL A 271 23.77 2.16 -30.38
N LEU A 272 23.61 1.23 -29.43
CA LEU A 272 22.36 0.48 -29.22
C LEU A 272 21.26 1.31 -28.55
N LEU A 273 21.62 2.11 -27.55
CA LEU A 273 20.69 2.93 -26.76
C LEU A 273 20.47 4.31 -27.37
N GLY A 274 21.43 4.84 -28.14
CA GLY A 274 21.30 6.11 -28.86
C GLY A 274 21.49 7.35 -27.98
N PRO A 275 21.45 8.56 -28.58
CA PRO A 275 21.69 9.81 -27.86
C PRO A 275 20.59 10.06 -26.81
N GLY A 276 20.98 10.00 -25.54
CA GLY A 276 20.09 10.13 -24.37
C GLY A 276 19.92 8.85 -23.55
N GLY A 277 20.40 7.71 -24.05
CA GLY A 277 20.46 6.45 -23.31
C GLY A 277 21.78 6.25 -22.56
N GLU A 278 22.10 7.13 -21.61
CA GLU A 278 23.23 6.88 -20.70
C GLU A 278 23.01 5.59 -19.91
N LEU A 279 24.07 4.80 -19.77
CA LEU A 279 23.95 3.47 -19.21
C LEU A 279 23.97 3.51 -17.67
N PRO A 280 22.93 3.00 -17.00
CA PRO A 280 22.85 2.99 -15.54
C PRO A 280 24.06 2.32 -14.86
N ALA A 281 24.47 2.86 -13.71
CA ALA A 281 25.61 2.34 -12.98
C ALA A 281 25.25 1.08 -12.17
N GLY A 282 26.14 0.10 -12.12
CA GLY A 282 25.98 -1.07 -11.23
C GLY A 282 24.95 -2.12 -11.66
N LEU A 283 24.58 -2.18 -12.95
CA LEU A 283 23.63 -3.17 -13.47
C LEU A 283 24.09 -4.63 -13.24
N PRO A 284 23.34 -5.47 -12.50
CA PRO A 284 23.68 -6.86 -12.27
C PRO A 284 23.64 -7.68 -13.57
N GLY A 285 24.67 -8.50 -13.79
CA GLY A 285 24.79 -9.36 -14.97
C GLY A 285 25.47 -8.71 -16.17
N LEU A 286 25.71 -7.39 -16.17
CA LEU A 286 26.49 -6.72 -17.20
C LEU A 286 27.99 -6.75 -16.86
N ARG A 287 28.82 -7.09 -17.83
CA ARG A 287 30.29 -7.06 -17.74
C ARG A 287 30.85 -6.14 -18.83
N PRO A 288 31.30 -4.92 -18.51
CA PRO A 288 31.93 -4.06 -19.50
C PRO A 288 33.25 -4.67 -19.97
N GLY A 289 33.38 -4.92 -21.29
CA GLY A 289 34.57 -5.56 -21.84
C GLY A 289 34.44 -5.91 -23.32
N ALA A 290 35.58 -6.23 -23.94
CA ALA A 290 35.60 -6.85 -25.26
C ALA A 290 35.26 -8.35 -25.15
N PRO A 291 34.66 -8.97 -26.19
CA PRO A 291 34.46 -10.41 -26.21
C PRO A 291 35.82 -11.13 -26.15
N ALA A 292 35.92 -12.17 -25.31
CA ALA A 292 37.13 -12.97 -25.21
C ALA A 292 37.37 -13.76 -26.51
N ALA A 293 38.62 -13.84 -26.97
CA ALA A 293 38.99 -14.59 -28.16
C ALA A 293 38.94 -16.11 -27.89
N GLY A 294 37.76 -16.73 -28.03
CA GLY A 294 37.56 -18.17 -27.84
C GLY A 294 36.24 -18.69 -28.41
N ALA A 295 36.30 -19.85 -29.08
CA ALA A 295 35.15 -20.64 -29.52
C ALA A 295 34.06 -19.94 -30.37
N GLY A 296 34.48 -19.22 -31.43
CA GLY A 296 33.57 -18.80 -32.52
C GLY A 296 33.48 -17.30 -32.78
N THR A 297 34.12 -16.48 -31.94
CA THR A 297 34.26 -15.04 -32.18
C THR A 297 35.30 -14.77 -33.28
N PRO A 298 34.95 -14.15 -34.42
CA PRO A 298 35.91 -13.81 -35.46
C PRO A 298 36.82 -12.65 -35.04
N ALA A 299 38.07 -12.62 -35.54
CA ALA A 299 39.03 -11.55 -35.26
C ALA A 299 38.52 -10.12 -35.63
N CYS A 300 37.48 -10.02 -36.46
CA CYS A 300 36.78 -8.77 -36.75
C CYS A 300 36.22 -8.08 -35.50
N CYS A 301 35.91 -8.84 -34.43
CA CYS A 301 35.42 -8.30 -33.16
C CYS A 301 36.50 -7.56 -32.34
N GLU A 302 37.79 -7.70 -32.68
CA GLU A 302 38.87 -7.03 -31.93
C GLU A 302 38.92 -5.52 -32.20
N ARG A 303 38.58 -5.07 -33.41
CA ARG A 303 38.48 -3.64 -33.74
C ARG A 303 37.12 -3.05 -33.30
N PRO A 304 37.01 -1.72 -33.11
CA PRO A 304 35.71 -1.06 -33.00
C PRO A 304 34.98 -1.21 -34.34
N ALA A 305 34.09 -2.19 -34.42
CA ALA A 305 33.36 -2.50 -35.64
C ALA A 305 32.29 -1.42 -35.90
N ARG A 306 31.91 -1.25 -37.17
CA ARG A 306 30.75 -0.42 -37.58
C ARG A 306 29.39 -1.03 -37.18
N HIS A 307 29.42 -2.05 -36.33
CA HIS A 307 28.37 -3.04 -36.08
C HIS A 307 28.42 -3.42 -34.60
N PRO A 308 27.49 -2.95 -33.75
CA PRO A 308 27.54 -3.18 -32.32
C PRO A 308 27.40 -4.69 -31.99
N THR A 309 28.15 -5.12 -30.98
CA THR A 309 28.26 -6.53 -30.57
C THR A 309 27.80 -6.73 -29.13
N LEU A 310 27.02 -7.78 -28.88
CA LEU A 310 26.59 -8.23 -27.56
C LEU A 310 26.93 -9.71 -27.41
N VAL A 311 27.67 -10.12 -26.37
CA VAL A 311 27.86 -11.53 -26.05
C VAL A 311 26.98 -11.92 -24.87
N ILE A 312 26.19 -12.97 -25.06
CA ILE A 312 25.22 -13.50 -24.10
C ILE A 312 25.74 -14.86 -23.62
N HIS A 313 26.26 -14.90 -22.40
CA HIS A 313 26.85 -16.08 -21.79
C HIS A 313 25.76 -17.00 -21.23
N GLN A 314 25.51 -18.17 -21.83
CA GLN A 314 24.41 -19.03 -21.38
C GLN A 314 24.81 -19.89 -20.17
N PRO A 315 23.96 -20.02 -19.13
CA PRO A 315 24.33 -20.70 -17.88
C PRO A 315 24.52 -22.21 -18.01
N THR A 316 23.92 -22.83 -19.04
CA THR A 316 23.94 -24.28 -19.29
C THR A 316 24.16 -24.62 -20.77
N GLY A 317 24.74 -23.70 -21.54
CA GLY A 317 24.87 -23.81 -22.99
C GLY A 317 26.10 -23.09 -23.52
N ALA A 318 26.33 -23.17 -24.83
CA ALA A 318 27.43 -22.45 -25.47
C ALA A 318 27.08 -20.96 -25.61
N ASP A 319 28.06 -20.09 -25.33
CA ASP A 319 27.92 -18.64 -25.45
C ASP A 319 27.46 -18.22 -26.85
N THR A 320 26.57 -17.22 -26.89
CA THR A 320 26.08 -16.65 -28.16
C THR A 320 26.66 -15.24 -28.35
N THR A 321 27.47 -15.06 -29.39
CA THR A 321 27.90 -13.74 -29.85
C THR A 321 26.87 -13.18 -30.82
N VAL A 322 26.17 -12.11 -30.44
CA VAL A 322 25.19 -11.39 -31.26
C VAL A 322 25.86 -10.21 -31.94
N LEU A 323 25.87 -10.21 -33.28
CA LEU A 323 26.41 -9.13 -34.11
C LEU A 323 25.27 -8.44 -34.88
N LEU A 324 25.25 -7.10 -34.88
CA LEU A 324 24.26 -6.30 -35.62
C LEU A 324 24.83 -5.74 -36.93
N GLY A 325 24.47 -6.34 -38.07
CA GLY A 325 24.90 -5.86 -39.38
C GLY A 325 24.51 -6.80 -40.52
N HIS A 326 24.70 -6.33 -41.76
CA HIS A 326 24.60 -7.20 -42.94
C HIS A 326 25.90 -8.00 -43.17
N ASP A 327 27.04 -7.45 -42.76
CA ASP A 327 28.37 -8.02 -43.01
C ASP A 327 28.90 -8.75 -41.77
N GLY A 328 29.05 -10.07 -41.88
CA GLY A 328 29.59 -10.93 -40.83
C GLY A 328 30.05 -12.27 -41.39
N PRO A 329 31.14 -12.86 -40.86
CA PRO A 329 31.63 -14.16 -41.31
C PRO A 329 30.70 -15.31 -40.86
N HIS A 330 30.99 -16.53 -41.33
CA HIS A 330 30.18 -17.75 -41.21
C HIS A 330 29.49 -17.97 -39.84
N GLY A 331 28.30 -17.40 -39.68
CA GLY A 331 27.45 -17.51 -38.50
C GLY A 331 25.99 -17.73 -38.88
N ARG A 332 25.15 -18.07 -37.89
CA ARG A 332 23.71 -18.24 -38.13
C ARG A 332 23.09 -16.84 -38.33
N ARG A 333 22.40 -16.63 -39.45
CA ARG A 333 21.80 -15.34 -39.82
C ARG A 333 20.30 -15.35 -39.58
N TRP A 334 19.82 -14.40 -38.77
CA TRP A 334 18.40 -14.18 -38.51
C TRP A 334 18.01 -12.81 -39.04
N GLN A 335 17.05 -12.77 -39.94
CA GLN A 335 16.43 -11.52 -40.39
C GLN A 335 15.27 -11.21 -39.44
N VAL A 336 15.22 -9.98 -38.94
CA VAL A 336 14.23 -9.50 -37.98
C VAL A 336 13.38 -8.41 -38.63
N ASP A 337 12.08 -8.67 -38.78
CA ASP A 337 11.12 -7.69 -39.31
C ASP A 337 10.77 -6.59 -38.30
N THR A 338 10.01 -5.58 -38.72
CA THR A 338 9.54 -4.47 -37.87
C THR A 338 8.66 -4.89 -36.71
N HIS A 339 8.18 -6.13 -36.68
CA HIS A 339 7.37 -6.69 -35.61
C HIS A 339 8.18 -7.63 -34.70
N GLY A 340 9.49 -7.81 -34.95
CA GLY A 340 10.37 -8.68 -34.18
C GLY A 340 10.28 -10.15 -34.57
N ARG A 341 9.57 -10.53 -35.65
CA ARG A 341 9.53 -11.91 -36.13
C ARG A 341 10.87 -12.25 -36.79
N VAL A 342 11.37 -13.43 -36.45
CA VAL A 342 12.62 -13.97 -36.98
C VAL A 342 12.33 -14.86 -38.18
N THR A 343 12.89 -14.52 -39.33
CA THR A 343 13.02 -15.43 -40.47
C THR A 343 14.45 -15.96 -40.56
N SER A 344 14.57 -17.27 -40.79
CA SER A 344 15.82 -18.02 -40.84
C SER A 344 15.60 -19.28 -41.67
N HIS A 345 16.55 -19.64 -42.54
CA HIS A 345 16.50 -20.87 -43.34
C HIS A 345 16.63 -22.16 -42.51
N HIS A 346 16.85 -22.08 -41.20
CA HIS A 346 17.26 -23.21 -40.37
C HIS A 346 16.48 -23.29 -39.04
N ARG A 347 15.19 -22.93 -39.06
CA ARG A 347 14.29 -23.00 -37.90
C ARG A 347 12.84 -23.25 -38.36
N ASP A 348 12.27 -24.39 -37.97
CA ASP A 348 10.89 -24.77 -38.36
C ASP A 348 9.80 -24.12 -37.49
N ALA A 349 10.17 -23.61 -36.31
CA ALA A 349 9.23 -22.99 -35.37
C ALA A 349 9.27 -21.44 -35.46
N PRO A 350 8.11 -20.75 -35.53
CA PRO A 350 8.07 -19.29 -35.56
C PRO A 350 8.58 -18.70 -34.24
N LEU A 351 9.54 -17.77 -34.33
CA LEU A 351 10.09 -17.03 -33.19
C LEU A 351 9.81 -15.53 -33.35
N ARG A 352 9.34 -14.88 -32.28
CA ARG A 352 9.26 -13.42 -32.15
C ARG A 352 10.17 -12.98 -31.01
N LEU A 353 11.12 -12.10 -31.28
CA LEU A 353 12.03 -11.52 -30.29
C LEU A 353 11.35 -10.35 -29.58
N CYS A 354 11.74 -10.11 -28.32
CA CYS A 354 11.41 -8.87 -27.62
C CYS A 354 12.00 -7.69 -28.41
N LEU A 355 11.17 -6.72 -28.81
CA LEU A 355 11.57 -5.58 -29.62
C LEU A 355 11.28 -4.30 -28.83
N LEU A 356 12.33 -3.63 -28.39
CA LEU A 356 12.24 -2.38 -27.61
C LEU A 356 12.71 -1.20 -28.46
N ASP A 357 12.07 -0.03 -28.30
CA ASP A 357 12.64 1.24 -28.71
C ASP A 357 13.79 1.67 -27.74
N ALA A 358 14.43 2.81 -28.02
CA ALA A 358 15.55 3.32 -27.22
C ALA A 358 15.12 3.78 -25.81
N ALA A 359 14.00 4.49 -25.72
CA ALA A 359 13.47 5.02 -24.46
C ALA A 359 12.92 3.89 -23.59
N ALA A 360 12.17 2.95 -24.17
CA ALA A 360 11.67 1.76 -23.50
C ALA A 360 12.80 0.88 -22.94
N ALA A 361 13.94 0.78 -23.66
CA ALA A 361 15.11 0.09 -23.15
C ALA A 361 15.77 0.86 -21.98
N ALA A 362 15.98 2.17 -22.11
CA ALA A 362 16.55 3.00 -21.06
C ALA A 362 15.67 3.01 -19.78
N ASP A 363 14.35 3.05 -19.91
CA ASP A 363 13.39 2.90 -18.81
C ASP A 363 13.56 1.58 -18.06
N LEU A 364 13.59 0.47 -18.79
CA LEU A 364 13.71 -0.85 -18.17
C LEU A 364 15.09 -1.12 -17.57
N LEU A 365 16.15 -0.47 -18.08
CA LEU A 365 17.47 -0.47 -17.44
C LEU A 365 17.48 0.40 -16.16
N ARG A 366 16.82 1.58 -16.17
CA ARG A 366 16.65 2.40 -14.96
C ARG A 366 15.84 1.68 -13.88
N LEU A 367 14.86 0.87 -14.24
CA LEU A 367 14.15 -0.01 -13.28
C LEU A 367 15.11 -0.99 -12.59
N VAL A 368 16.08 -1.55 -13.33
CA VAL A 368 17.10 -2.45 -12.78
C VAL A 368 18.10 -1.72 -11.88
N GLU A 369 18.49 -0.48 -12.20
CA GLU A 369 19.33 0.35 -11.33
C GLU A 369 18.60 0.80 -10.05
N GLN A 370 17.32 1.19 -10.14
CA GLN A 370 16.48 1.53 -8.99
C GLN A 370 16.31 0.39 -7.98
N HIS A 371 16.59 -0.86 -8.39
CA HIS A 371 16.66 -2.01 -7.48
C HIS A 371 17.96 -2.04 -6.65
N THR A 372 19.00 -1.30 -7.05
CA THR A 372 20.36 -1.36 -6.47
C THR A 372 20.80 -0.15 -5.66
N THR A 373 20.10 1.00 -5.74
CA THR A 373 20.54 2.27 -5.09
C THR A 373 19.44 3.05 -4.36
N THR A 374 19.55 3.20 -3.03
CA THR A 374 18.71 4.11 -2.20
C THR A 374 19.53 4.74 -1.04
N THR A 375 19.67 6.08 -0.98
CA THR A 375 20.01 6.87 0.25
C THR A 375 19.62 8.37 0.14
N MET A 376 19.33 9.02 1.27
CA MET A 376 18.76 10.39 1.59
C MET A 376 19.64 11.67 1.30
N PRO A 377 19.28 12.96 1.63
CA PRO A 377 17.99 13.70 1.95
C PRO A 377 17.83 15.21 1.49
N SER A 378 16.69 15.90 1.83
CA SER A 378 16.55 17.26 2.50
C SER A 378 15.36 18.22 2.11
N ARG A 379 14.96 19.20 2.99
CA ARG A 379 13.60 19.84 3.08
C ARG A 379 13.41 21.12 3.96
N PRO A 380 12.41 22.02 3.69
CA PRO A 380 11.87 23.03 4.65
C PRO A 380 10.31 23.03 4.89
N ALA A 381 9.72 24.11 5.47
CA ALA A 381 8.37 24.20 6.11
C ALA A 381 7.49 25.41 5.63
N GLY A 382 6.24 25.72 6.06
CA GLY A 382 5.24 25.08 6.97
C GLY A 382 4.51 26.09 7.93
N GLN A 383 3.15 26.06 8.06
CA GLN A 383 2.35 26.94 8.98
C GLN A 383 0.90 26.43 9.25
N GLN A 384 0.26 26.83 10.38
CA GLN A 384 -1.05 26.33 10.91
C GLN A 384 -2.21 27.36 10.85
N ARG A 385 -3.48 26.91 10.97
CA ARG A 385 -4.71 27.75 10.91
C ARG A 385 -5.90 27.24 11.79
N PRO A 386 -6.92 28.09 12.07
CA PRO A 386 -7.98 27.82 13.07
C PRO A 386 -9.13 26.92 12.59
N ALA A 387 -10.01 26.53 13.53
CA ALA A 387 -11.04 25.51 13.33
C ALA A 387 -12.28 25.99 12.55
N GLY A 388 -12.46 25.46 11.33
CA GLY A 388 -13.71 25.55 10.55
C GLY A 388 -14.87 24.68 11.08
N ARG A 389 -16.09 25.00 10.64
CA ARG A 389 -17.38 24.40 11.10
C ARG A 389 -17.64 22.96 10.63
N GLY A 390 -17.02 22.56 9.53
CA GLY A 390 -17.01 21.19 9.04
C GLY A 390 -15.83 20.40 9.63
N GLN A 391 -16.05 19.10 9.86
CA GLN A 391 -15.04 18.15 10.31
C GLN A 391 -15.05 16.95 9.36
N LEU A 392 -13.97 16.78 8.59
CA LEU A 392 -13.75 15.60 7.76
C LEU A 392 -12.82 14.65 8.52
N GLN A 393 -13.38 13.56 9.05
CA GLN A 393 -12.59 12.48 9.62
C GLN A 393 -12.06 11.60 8.49
N LEU A 394 -10.77 11.29 8.53
CA LEU A 394 -10.03 10.46 7.60
C LEU A 394 -9.22 9.37 8.31
N LEU A 395 -9.09 9.36 9.64
CA LEU A 395 -8.29 8.37 10.37
C LEU A 395 -9.18 7.32 11.02
N GLY A 396 -8.96 6.05 10.69
CA GLY A 396 -9.82 4.93 11.11
C GLY A 396 -11.19 4.88 10.40
N GLY A 397 -11.36 5.63 9.31
CA GLY A 397 -12.57 5.67 8.49
C GLY A 397 -12.60 6.89 7.57
N CYS A 398 -13.70 7.13 6.86
CA CYS A 398 -13.92 8.40 6.16
C CYS A 398 -15.36 8.87 6.38
N ARG A 399 -15.55 10.03 7.02
CA ARG A 399 -16.87 10.64 7.26
C ARG A 399 -16.77 12.16 7.28
N LEU A 400 -17.75 12.84 6.70
CA LEU A 400 -17.93 14.28 6.85
C LEU A 400 -18.96 14.55 7.94
N GLN A 401 -18.66 15.48 8.84
CA GLN A 401 -19.58 16.04 9.81
C GLN A 401 -19.67 17.55 9.63
N VAL A 402 -20.86 18.11 9.79
CA VAL A 402 -21.08 19.56 9.82
C VAL A 402 -22.00 19.87 10.99
N ASP A 403 -21.59 20.81 11.85
CA ASP A 403 -22.27 21.11 13.12
C ASP A 403 -22.57 19.85 13.97
N GLY A 404 -21.66 18.88 13.93
CA GLY A 404 -21.76 17.58 14.62
C GLY A 404 -22.62 16.51 13.92
N VAL A 405 -23.41 16.86 12.90
CA VAL A 405 -24.26 15.92 12.16
C VAL A 405 -23.47 15.24 11.05
N VAL A 406 -23.56 13.91 10.94
CA VAL A 406 -22.92 13.15 9.85
C VAL A 406 -23.62 13.42 8.53
N VAL A 407 -22.87 13.92 7.55
CA VAL A 407 -23.34 14.15 6.18
C VAL A 407 -22.86 13.01 5.30
N HIS A 408 -23.80 12.31 4.65
CA HIS A 408 -23.50 11.33 3.60
C HIS A 408 -23.66 12.00 2.23
N PRO A 409 -22.55 12.25 1.47
CA PRO A 409 -22.65 12.87 0.16
C PRO A 409 -23.47 12.01 -0.82
N ARG A 410 -24.40 12.62 -1.56
CA ARG A 410 -25.31 11.89 -2.48
C ARG A 410 -24.60 11.12 -3.59
N ARG A 411 -23.37 11.52 -3.94
CA ARG A 411 -22.49 10.82 -4.89
C ARG A 411 -21.35 10.17 -4.10
N SER A 412 -21.13 8.87 -4.27
CA SER A 412 -20.00 8.15 -3.65
C SER A 412 -18.64 8.83 -3.93
N ALA A 413 -18.45 9.32 -5.16
CA ALA A 413 -17.28 10.06 -5.58
C ALA A 413 -17.04 11.39 -4.83
N ALA A 414 -18.07 12.02 -4.26
CA ALA A 414 -17.92 13.32 -3.59
C ALA A 414 -17.14 13.23 -2.27
N LEU A 415 -17.31 12.13 -1.52
CA LEU A 415 -16.51 11.87 -0.32
C LEU A 415 -15.04 11.56 -0.68
N GLN A 416 -14.83 10.82 -1.76
CA GLN A 416 -13.50 10.50 -2.31
C GLN A 416 -12.76 11.76 -2.78
N ILE A 417 -13.46 12.72 -3.42
CA ILE A 417 -12.89 14.04 -3.79
C ILE A 417 -12.45 14.81 -2.55
N LEU A 418 -13.29 14.91 -1.52
CA LEU A 418 -12.95 15.62 -0.28
C LEU A 418 -11.73 14.99 0.41
N ALA A 419 -11.68 13.66 0.50
CA ALA A 419 -10.54 12.94 1.06
C ALA A 419 -9.25 13.14 0.24
N TYR A 420 -9.34 13.10 -1.10
CA TYR A 420 -8.20 13.37 -1.97
C TYR A 420 -7.65 14.79 -1.78
N LEU A 421 -8.53 15.80 -1.71
CA LEU A 421 -8.13 17.19 -1.49
C LEU A 421 -7.58 17.46 -0.08
N ALA A 422 -8.03 16.72 0.93
CA ALA A 422 -7.45 16.78 2.27
C ALA A 422 -6.02 16.20 2.33
N VAL A 423 -5.79 15.11 1.59
CA VAL A 423 -4.46 14.50 1.44
C VAL A 423 -3.51 15.42 0.68
N HIS A 424 -3.97 16.15 -0.32
CA HIS A 424 -3.15 17.01 -1.18
C HIS A 424 -3.34 18.52 -0.88
N PRO A 425 -2.65 19.11 0.12
CA PRO A 425 -2.81 20.53 0.51
C PRO A 425 -2.45 21.54 -0.60
N ALA A 426 -1.57 21.14 -1.53
CA ALA A 426 -1.24 21.93 -2.72
C ALA A 426 -2.40 22.04 -3.73
N GLY A 427 -3.49 21.30 -3.51
CA GLY A 427 -4.62 21.19 -4.42
C GLY A 427 -4.34 20.29 -5.62
N ALA A 428 -5.38 20.06 -6.40
CA ALA A 428 -5.41 19.12 -7.51
C ALA A 428 -6.05 19.76 -8.74
N SER A 429 -5.50 19.54 -9.93
CA SER A 429 -6.16 19.95 -11.17
C SER A 429 -7.41 19.11 -11.43
N THR A 430 -8.25 19.57 -12.36
CA THR A 430 -9.35 18.77 -12.95
C THR A 430 -8.87 17.39 -13.40
N THR A 431 -7.70 17.35 -14.06
CA THR A 431 -7.06 16.13 -14.57
C THR A 431 -6.66 15.18 -13.46
N ASP A 432 -6.02 15.69 -12.39
CA ASP A 432 -5.57 14.89 -11.24
C ASP A 432 -6.77 14.26 -10.51
N LEU A 433 -7.81 15.08 -10.24
CA LEU A 433 -9.05 14.62 -9.61
C LEU A 433 -9.75 13.55 -10.43
N ILE A 434 -9.79 13.68 -11.76
CA ILE A 434 -10.42 12.68 -12.60
C ILE A 434 -9.62 11.38 -12.59
N ARG A 435 -8.30 11.41 -12.83
CA ARG A 435 -7.46 10.20 -12.81
C ARG A 435 -7.56 9.45 -11.48
N ALA A 436 -7.62 10.18 -10.37
CA ALA A 436 -7.76 9.61 -9.03
C ALA A 436 -9.17 9.01 -8.78
N VAL A 437 -10.23 9.76 -9.08
CA VAL A 437 -11.60 9.38 -8.69
C VAL A 437 -12.24 8.40 -9.67
N TRP A 438 -11.88 8.48 -10.95
CA TRP A 438 -12.37 7.65 -12.04
C TRP A 438 -11.19 7.17 -12.93
N PRO A 439 -10.39 6.19 -12.47
CA PRO A 439 -9.27 5.66 -13.25
C PRO A 439 -9.76 5.05 -14.57
N GLY A 440 -8.88 5.05 -15.58
CA GLY A 440 -9.16 4.43 -16.89
C GLY A 440 -10.07 5.24 -17.82
N LEU A 441 -10.53 6.44 -17.43
CA LEU A 441 -11.30 7.33 -18.28
C LEU A 441 -10.47 8.57 -18.66
N ASP A 442 -10.53 8.99 -19.92
CA ASP A 442 -9.87 10.20 -20.39
C ASP A 442 -10.44 11.44 -19.67
N PRO A 443 -9.62 12.22 -18.93
CA PRO A 443 -10.04 13.45 -18.26
C PRO A 443 -10.78 14.46 -19.14
N ASN A 444 -10.44 14.54 -20.43
CA ASN A 444 -11.08 15.45 -21.37
C ASN A 444 -12.54 15.07 -21.61
N THR A 445 -12.88 13.78 -21.56
CA THR A 445 -14.24 13.27 -21.84
C THR A 445 -15.20 13.41 -20.67
N ILE A 446 -14.71 13.37 -19.43
CA ILE A 446 -15.57 13.36 -18.22
C ILE A 446 -15.43 14.58 -17.30
N THR A 447 -14.82 15.68 -17.76
CA THR A 447 -14.76 16.95 -17.01
C THR A 447 -16.15 17.43 -16.53
N LYS A 448 -17.19 17.26 -17.35
CA LYS A 448 -18.58 17.59 -16.95
C LYS A 448 -19.09 16.76 -15.77
N ARG A 449 -18.63 15.51 -15.61
CA ARG A 449 -18.96 14.62 -14.48
C ARG A 449 -18.34 15.13 -13.17
N LEU A 450 -17.09 15.62 -13.22
CA LEU A 450 -16.45 16.27 -12.08
C LEU A 450 -17.24 17.52 -11.67
N HIS A 451 -17.52 18.42 -12.61
CA HIS A 451 -18.25 19.67 -12.33
C HIS A 451 -19.64 19.42 -11.73
N THR A 452 -20.41 18.46 -12.24
CA THR A 452 -21.70 18.05 -11.64
C THR A 452 -21.51 17.51 -10.23
N THR A 453 -20.53 16.63 -9.99
CA THR A 453 -20.27 16.06 -8.65
C THR A 453 -19.88 17.13 -7.63
N LEU A 454 -19.05 18.09 -8.02
CA LEU A 454 -18.68 19.24 -7.20
C LEU A 454 -19.87 20.19 -6.94
N SER A 455 -20.74 20.38 -7.94
CA SER A 455 -21.92 21.25 -7.83
C SER A 455 -23.02 20.65 -6.95
N ASP A 456 -23.25 19.33 -7.07
CA ASP A 456 -24.11 18.55 -6.19
C ASP A 456 -23.59 18.63 -4.74
N LEU A 457 -22.28 18.46 -4.54
CA LEU A 457 -21.64 18.52 -3.22
C LEU A 457 -21.74 19.92 -2.59
N ARG A 458 -21.42 20.99 -3.33
CA ARG A 458 -21.59 22.37 -2.83
C ARG A 458 -23.03 22.64 -2.43
N ARG A 459 -24.01 22.28 -3.28
CA ARG A 459 -25.43 22.45 -2.98
C ARG A 459 -25.90 21.68 -1.74
N GLN A 460 -25.33 20.50 -1.49
CA GLN A 460 -25.63 19.71 -0.29
C GLN A 460 -25.04 20.33 0.99
N LEU A 461 -23.93 21.06 0.91
CA LEU A 461 -23.23 21.64 2.07
C LEU A 461 -23.54 23.13 2.30
N GLN A 462 -24.05 23.84 1.30
CA GLN A 462 -24.39 25.27 1.31
C GLN A 462 -25.25 25.75 2.50
N PRO A 463 -26.18 24.95 3.09
CA PRO A 463 -26.91 25.37 4.28
C PRO A 463 -26.06 25.61 5.54
N ALA A 464 -24.83 25.09 5.58
CA ALA A 464 -23.98 25.15 6.77
C ALA A 464 -22.50 25.53 6.49
N LEU A 465 -22.00 25.34 5.26
CA LEU A 465 -20.67 25.74 4.80
C LEU A 465 -20.79 26.61 3.55
N SER A 466 -20.14 27.77 3.53
CA SER A 466 -20.29 28.76 2.44
C SER A 466 -19.71 28.27 1.10
N ASP A 467 -18.45 27.83 1.10
CA ASP A 467 -17.85 27.05 0.00
C ASP A 467 -16.88 25.99 0.57
N PRO A 468 -17.16 24.69 0.45
CA PRO A 468 -16.29 23.63 0.95
C PRO A 468 -15.03 23.39 0.10
N ILE A 469 -15.00 23.84 -1.16
CA ILE A 469 -13.90 23.54 -2.10
C ILE A 469 -13.56 24.79 -2.90
N LEU A 470 -12.43 25.42 -2.59
CA LEU A 470 -11.91 26.57 -3.32
C LEU A 470 -11.35 26.13 -4.69
N ARG A 471 -11.41 27.02 -5.68
CA ARG A 471 -10.67 26.90 -6.95
C ARG A 471 -9.75 28.11 -7.11
N HIS A 472 -8.46 27.87 -7.32
CA HIS A 472 -7.44 28.89 -7.54
C HIS A 472 -6.39 28.33 -8.50
N ASP A 473 -5.96 29.11 -9.50
CA ASP A 473 -4.99 28.71 -10.53
C ASP A 473 -5.28 27.33 -11.16
N GLU A 474 -6.51 27.13 -11.64
CA GLU A 474 -7.00 25.85 -12.20
C GLU A 474 -6.89 24.61 -11.28
N ARG A 475 -6.59 24.81 -9.99
CA ARG A 475 -6.53 23.77 -8.96
C ARG A 475 -7.67 23.91 -7.96
N TYR A 476 -8.30 22.78 -7.64
CA TYR A 476 -9.23 22.64 -6.53
C TYR A 476 -8.47 22.38 -5.24
N ARG A 477 -8.92 22.99 -4.13
CA ARG A 477 -8.36 22.82 -2.78
C ARG A 477 -9.51 22.67 -1.79
N LEU A 478 -9.32 21.85 -0.75
CA LEU A 478 -10.26 21.83 0.37
C LEU A 478 -10.26 23.19 1.07
N ASN A 479 -11.42 23.78 1.33
CA ASN A 479 -11.49 25.03 2.09
C ASN A 479 -11.24 24.76 3.58
N ARG A 480 -9.98 24.86 4.03
CA ARG A 480 -9.59 24.55 5.41
C ARG A 480 -10.12 25.54 6.45
N ASP A 481 -10.51 26.75 6.03
CA ASP A 481 -11.16 27.72 6.91
C ASP A 481 -12.64 27.32 7.18
N GLN A 482 -13.20 26.41 6.37
CA GLN A 482 -14.55 25.84 6.53
C GLN A 482 -14.56 24.39 6.98
N ILE A 483 -13.61 23.55 6.53
CA ILE A 483 -13.52 22.11 6.83
C ILE A 483 -12.16 21.80 7.45
N THR A 484 -12.17 21.49 8.75
CA THR A 484 -11.04 20.88 9.45
C THR A 484 -10.91 19.40 9.12
N THR A 485 -9.69 18.87 9.24
CA THR A 485 -9.45 17.42 9.09
C THR A 485 -8.63 16.89 10.26
N ASP A 486 -8.93 15.67 10.69
CA ASP A 486 -8.12 14.94 11.68
C ASP A 486 -6.72 14.60 11.14
N LEU A 487 -6.58 14.41 9.82
CA LEU A 487 -5.31 14.27 9.13
C LEU A 487 -4.42 15.51 9.29
N ASP A 488 -4.98 16.72 9.24
CA ASP A 488 -4.21 17.95 9.46
C ASP A 488 -3.84 18.12 10.93
N HIS A 489 -4.72 17.73 11.87
CA HIS A 489 -4.36 17.64 13.28
C HIS A 489 -3.21 16.64 13.53
N LEU A 490 -3.24 15.46 12.90
CA LEU A 490 -2.15 14.48 13.01
C LEU A 490 -0.84 15.03 12.44
N ARG A 491 -0.87 15.71 11.29
CA ARG A 491 0.32 16.38 10.71
C ARG A 491 0.94 17.41 11.65
N ASP A 492 0.11 18.18 12.35
CA ASP A 492 0.55 19.13 13.37
C ASP A 492 1.17 18.42 14.58
N VAL A 493 0.58 17.30 15.03
CA VAL A 493 1.10 16.50 16.15
C VAL A 493 2.43 15.82 15.79
N LEU A 494 2.58 15.34 14.54
CA LEU A 494 3.83 14.80 14.01
C LEU A 494 4.92 15.89 13.96
N ALA A 495 4.58 17.11 13.51
CA ALA A 495 5.50 18.24 13.53
C ALA A 495 5.88 18.67 14.97
N ALA A 496 4.94 18.61 15.92
CA ALA A 496 5.20 18.89 17.33
C ALA A 496 6.10 17.82 17.98
N ALA A 497 5.88 16.53 17.67
CA ALA A 497 6.74 15.43 18.11
C ALA A 497 8.18 15.59 17.59
N ALA A 498 8.34 15.97 16.32
CA ALA A 498 9.62 16.28 15.70
C ALA A 498 10.37 17.46 16.35
N GLY A 499 9.62 18.44 16.88
CA GLY A 499 10.17 19.60 17.59
C GLY A 499 10.36 19.41 19.10
N ALA A 500 9.97 18.26 19.67
CA ALA A 500 9.93 18.07 21.11
C ALA A 500 11.32 17.81 21.73
N VAL A 501 11.95 18.86 22.26
CA VAL A 501 13.30 18.76 22.86
C VAL A 501 13.29 18.15 24.27
N THR A 502 12.36 18.56 25.14
CA THR A 502 12.31 18.12 26.55
C THR A 502 11.55 16.80 26.73
N SER A 503 11.93 15.98 27.72
CA SER A 503 11.22 14.72 28.03
C SER A 503 9.74 14.94 28.36
N ARG A 504 9.38 16.10 28.96
CA ARG A 504 7.98 16.49 29.20
C ARG A 504 7.22 16.71 27.89
N HIS A 505 7.80 17.43 26.92
CA HIS A 505 7.18 17.65 25.62
C HIS A 505 7.11 16.36 24.80
N ARG A 506 8.14 15.50 24.87
CA ARG A 506 8.15 14.19 24.21
C ARG A 506 7.07 13.26 24.75
N ARG A 507 6.91 13.13 26.07
CA ARG A 507 5.80 12.38 26.69
C ARG A 507 4.42 12.95 26.36
N ALA A 508 4.27 14.27 26.25
CA ALA A 508 3.02 14.88 25.83
C ALA A 508 2.72 14.54 24.36
N ALA A 509 3.69 14.74 23.46
CA ALA A 509 3.57 14.43 22.04
C ALA A 509 3.26 12.95 21.78
N ALA A 510 3.88 12.02 22.50
CA ALA A 510 3.60 10.59 22.39
C ALA A 510 2.13 10.24 22.69
N ARG A 511 1.55 10.85 23.75
CA ARG A 511 0.15 10.67 24.12
C ARG A 511 -0.78 11.23 23.06
N THR A 512 -0.55 12.50 22.67
CA THR A 512 -1.34 13.16 21.63
C THR A 512 -1.24 12.45 20.29
N LEU A 513 -0.09 11.89 19.92
CA LEU A 513 0.09 11.09 18.69
C LEU A 513 -0.72 9.79 18.73
N THR A 514 -0.75 9.12 19.89
CA THR A 514 -1.56 7.91 20.09
C THR A 514 -3.05 8.21 19.96
N ASP A 515 -3.51 9.33 20.52
CA ASP A 515 -4.91 9.78 20.41
C ASP A 515 -5.26 10.27 18.99
N ALA A 516 -4.31 10.90 18.29
CA ALA A 516 -4.49 11.47 16.95
C ALA A 516 -4.43 10.43 15.82
N TYR A 517 -3.85 9.23 16.04
CA TYR A 517 -3.81 8.15 15.05
C TYR A 517 -4.66 6.93 15.47
N PRO A 518 -6.01 7.02 15.41
CA PRO A 518 -6.91 5.92 15.79
C PRO A 518 -6.97 4.77 14.78
N GLY A 519 -6.32 4.89 13.61
CA GLY A 519 -6.28 3.86 12.58
C GLY A 519 -5.94 4.40 11.19
N GLU A 520 -5.83 3.49 10.21
CA GLU A 520 -5.43 3.76 8.83
C GLU A 520 -6.25 4.88 8.15
N LEU A 521 -5.58 5.66 7.29
CA LEU A 521 -6.18 6.68 6.44
C LEU A 521 -7.30 6.09 5.56
N ALA A 522 -8.51 6.64 5.67
CA ALA A 522 -9.74 6.19 5.04
C ALA A 522 -9.97 4.68 5.18
N ALA A 523 -9.74 4.11 6.38
CA ALA A 523 -9.93 2.68 6.62
C ALA A 523 -11.31 2.18 6.14
N GLY A 524 -11.33 1.01 5.49
CA GLY A 524 -12.53 0.45 4.88
C GLY A 524 -12.83 0.92 3.45
N PHE A 525 -12.09 1.90 2.91
CA PHE A 525 -12.18 2.31 1.50
C PHE A 525 -11.03 1.72 0.67
N SER A 526 -11.29 1.44 -0.61
CA SER A 526 -10.36 0.80 -1.56
C SER A 526 -10.05 1.68 -2.77
N TRP A 527 -10.02 3.01 -2.59
CA TRP A 527 -9.76 3.94 -3.68
C TRP A 527 -8.36 3.75 -4.28
N PRO A 528 -8.18 3.74 -5.62
CA PRO A 528 -6.91 3.40 -6.26
C PRO A 528 -5.71 4.25 -5.82
N TRP A 529 -5.96 5.51 -5.48
CA TRP A 529 -4.95 6.47 -5.05
C TRP A 529 -4.59 6.40 -3.55
N LEU A 530 -5.32 5.64 -2.74
CA LEU A 530 -5.10 5.56 -1.28
C LEU A 530 -3.80 4.85 -0.83
N PRO A 531 -3.25 3.84 -1.52
CA PRO A 531 -2.11 3.10 -0.98
C PRO A 531 -0.85 3.96 -0.73
N PRO A 532 -0.41 4.85 -1.64
CA PRO A 532 0.74 5.72 -1.36
C PRO A 532 0.57 6.66 -0.15
N PRO A 533 -0.51 7.47 -0.01
CA PRO A 533 -0.68 8.33 1.16
C PRO A 533 -0.99 7.58 2.46
N ARG A 534 -1.55 6.36 2.40
CA ARG A 534 -1.64 5.47 3.57
C ARG A 534 -0.26 5.07 4.07
N GLU A 535 0.58 4.58 3.16
CA GLU A 535 1.93 4.12 3.50
C GLU A 535 2.80 5.28 3.99
N ALA A 536 2.76 6.45 3.32
CA ALA A 536 3.47 7.65 3.75
C ALA A 536 3.06 8.11 5.16
N LEU A 537 1.75 8.22 5.44
CA LEU A 537 1.27 8.64 6.76
C LEU A 537 1.61 7.62 7.85
N ARG A 538 1.53 6.32 7.53
CA ARG A 538 1.92 5.23 8.42
C ARG A 538 3.41 5.32 8.77
N ARG A 539 4.27 5.59 7.78
CA ARG A 539 5.71 5.84 7.96
C ARG A 539 5.96 7.04 8.87
N ASP A 540 5.36 8.20 8.59
CA ASP A 540 5.49 9.40 9.43
C ASP A 540 5.17 9.11 10.92
N VAL A 541 4.12 8.32 11.17
CA VAL A 541 3.71 7.90 12.53
C VAL A 541 4.73 6.96 13.18
N LEU A 542 5.27 5.98 12.45
CA LEU A 542 6.32 5.09 12.98
C LEU A 542 7.62 5.84 13.26
N ASP A 543 8.02 6.77 12.39
CA ASP A 543 9.19 7.64 12.56
C ASP A 543 9.06 8.51 13.81
N ALA A 544 7.87 9.09 14.05
CA ALA A 544 7.60 9.88 15.23
C ALA A 544 7.68 9.02 16.51
N PHE A 545 7.06 7.84 16.56
CA PHE A 545 7.17 6.96 17.72
C PHE A 545 8.60 6.44 17.94
N THR A 546 9.33 6.10 16.88
CA THR A 546 10.72 5.62 16.97
C THR A 546 11.66 6.73 17.44
N GLY A 547 11.49 7.96 16.93
CA GLY A 547 12.24 9.14 17.38
C GLY A 547 11.93 9.55 18.83
N LEU A 548 10.70 9.31 19.29
CA LEU A 548 10.33 9.48 20.71
C LEU A 548 10.96 8.39 21.58
N ALA A 549 10.95 7.11 21.13
CA ALA A 549 11.57 5.99 21.83
C ALA A 549 13.09 6.16 21.99
N ALA A 550 13.79 6.55 20.91
CA ALA A 550 15.25 6.73 20.92
C ALA A 550 15.74 7.80 21.91
N ALA A 551 14.89 8.74 22.29
CA ALA A 551 15.22 9.80 23.26
C ALA A 551 14.71 9.53 24.68
N ALA A 552 13.99 8.42 24.90
CA ALA A 552 13.33 8.07 26.15
C ALA A 552 14.16 7.05 26.98
N PRO A 553 13.99 7.00 28.31
CA PRO A 553 14.53 5.90 29.11
C PRO A 553 13.87 4.55 28.69
N PRO A 554 14.50 3.39 28.97
CA PRO A 554 14.09 2.11 28.36
C PRO A 554 12.63 1.69 28.62
N ASP A 555 12.08 2.08 29.77
CA ASP A 555 10.68 1.86 30.16
C ASP A 555 9.71 2.72 29.33
N GLU A 556 9.93 4.03 29.25
CA GLU A 556 9.14 4.94 28.39
C GLU A 556 9.32 4.58 26.89
N ALA A 557 10.52 4.17 26.48
CA ALA A 557 10.83 3.77 25.11
C ALA A 557 10.05 2.52 24.69
N LEU A 558 9.91 1.53 25.56
CA LEU A 558 9.15 0.31 25.29
C LEU A 558 7.66 0.61 25.06
N ASP A 559 7.08 1.57 25.79
CA ASP A 559 5.70 1.99 25.56
C ASP A 559 5.53 2.75 24.23
N HIS A 560 6.53 3.53 23.81
CA HIS A 560 6.54 4.14 22.47
C HIS A 560 6.65 3.10 21.35
N VAL A 561 7.50 2.07 21.49
CA VAL A 561 7.59 0.95 20.54
C VAL A 561 6.30 0.12 20.52
N ARG A 562 5.63 -0.08 21.66
CA ARG A 562 4.30 -0.73 21.72
C ARG A 562 3.21 0.07 20.99
N ALA A 563 3.22 1.40 21.10
CA ALA A 563 2.31 2.26 20.34
C ALA A 563 2.58 2.17 18.84
N ALA A 564 3.85 2.14 18.43
CA ALA A 564 4.25 1.91 17.05
C ALA A 564 3.80 0.52 16.52
N LEU A 565 3.93 -0.55 17.32
CA LEU A 565 3.44 -1.89 16.99
C LEU A 565 1.90 -1.99 16.96
N ALA A 566 1.17 -1.12 17.65
CA ALA A 566 -0.28 -1.01 17.49
C ALA A 566 -0.68 -0.37 16.16
N ALA A 567 0.17 0.52 15.61
CA ALA A 567 0.00 1.13 14.29
C ALA A 567 0.47 0.22 13.13
N ASP A 568 1.53 -0.58 13.34
CA ASP A 568 1.98 -1.63 12.41
C ASP A 568 2.39 -2.92 13.16
N PRO A 569 1.45 -3.89 13.31
CA PRO A 569 1.72 -5.16 13.97
C PRO A 569 2.74 -6.07 13.26
N HIS A 570 3.12 -5.76 12.02
CA HIS A 570 3.96 -6.63 11.18
C HIS A 570 5.42 -6.15 11.05
N ASN A 571 5.78 -5.03 11.69
CA ASN A 571 7.12 -4.45 11.59
C ASN A 571 8.15 -5.27 12.38
N GLN A 572 9.01 -6.01 11.68
CA GLN A 572 10.05 -6.84 12.30
C GLN A 572 11.09 -6.04 13.09
N ALA A 573 11.44 -4.82 12.65
CA ALA A 573 12.40 -3.98 13.36
C ALA A 573 11.85 -3.47 14.70
N LEU A 574 10.56 -3.12 14.76
CA LEU A 574 9.89 -2.76 16.01
C LEU A 574 9.76 -3.95 16.96
N HIS A 575 9.49 -5.16 16.45
CA HIS A 575 9.50 -6.38 17.27
C HIS A 575 10.90 -6.69 17.83
N ALA A 576 11.96 -6.53 17.02
CA ALA A 576 13.33 -6.68 17.47
C ALA A 576 13.68 -5.65 18.56
N HIS A 577 13.40 -4.36 18.33
CA HIS A 577 13.64 -3.28 19.28
C HIS A 577 12.87 -3.48 20.60
N ALA A 578 11.60 -3.90 20.54
CA ALA A 578 10.81 -4.23 21.74
C ALA A 578 11.45 -5.35 22.56
N ARG A 579 11.93 -6.41 21.90
CA ARG A 579 12.62 -7.54 22.52
C ARG A 579 13.95 -7.14 23.15
N ASP A 580 14.71 -6.27 22.49
CA ASP A 580 15.99 -5.79 22.99
C ASP A 580 15.79 -4.88 24.23
N LEU A 581 14.77 -4.01 24.21
CA LEU A 581 14.36 -3.21 25.37
C LEU A 581 13.87 -4.08 26.55
N LEU A 582 13.06 -5.11 26.30
CA LEU A 582 12.62 -6.07 27.33
C LEU A 582 13.80 -6.82 27.96
N THR A 583 14.81 -7.15 27.16
CA THR A 583 16.05 -7.79 27.62
C THR A 583 16.86 -6.83 28.51
N ALA A 584 17.01 -5.57 28.09
CA ALA A 584 17.72 -4.54 28.85
C ALA A 584 17.01 -4.16 30.17
N LEU A 585 15.67 -4.23 30.21
CA LEU A 585 14.86 -4.01 31.41
C LEU A 585 14.86 -5.20 32.39
N GLY A 586 15.54 -6.30 32.07
CA GLY A 586 15.68 -7.44 32.97
C GLY A 586 14.47 -8.38 33.04
N ASP A 587 13.60 -8.40 32.01
CA ASP A 587 12.49 -9.37 31.89
C ASP A 587 12.73 -10.39 30.75
N PRO A 588 13.69 -11.33 30.91
CA PRO A 588 14.05 -12.30 29.87
C PRO A 588 12.92 -13.31 29.56
N HIS A 589 11.79 -13.26 30.27
CA HIS A 589 10.66 -14.16 30.06
C HIS A 589 9.57 -13.60 29.14
N THR A 590 9.58 -12.30 28.82
CA THR A 590 8.67 -11.69 27.82
C THR A 590 9.30 -11.54 26.43
N ALA A 591 10.63 -11.57 26.31
CA ALA A 591 11.42 -11.41 25.08
C ALA A 591 11.23 -12.50 23.98
N ASN A 592 10.29 -13.44 24.13
CA ASN A 592 10.11 -14.59 23.23
C ASN A 592 8.63 -14.87 22.92
N ARG A 593 7.90 -13.80 22.58
CA ARG A 593 6.50 -13.77 22.12
C ARG A 593 6.31 -12.68 21.09
#